data_AF-R5GGM7-F1
#
_entry.id   AF-R5GGM7-F1
#
_cell.length_a   1.000
_cell.length_b   1.000
_cell.length_c   1.000
_cell.angle_alpha   90.00
_cell.angle_beta   90.00
_cell.angle_gamma   90.00
#
_symmetry.space_group_name_H-M   'P 1'
#
loop_
_entity.id
_entity.type
_entity.pdbx_description
1 polymer ?
#
loop_
_entity_poly.entity_id
_entity_poly.type
_entity_poly.pdbx_seq_one_letter_code
_entity_poly.pdbx_strand_id
1 'polypeptide(L)' 'MWQALLSALLIIAVGVVLLSVRLFFRRGFVHTHIDGNKALNEKGIHCAVSFDRELRQPNKHAVQEKSVSQRNE' A
#
# COMPACT_ATOMS: atom_id res chain seq x y z
N MET A 1 -19.77 41.59 -13.62
CA MET A 1 -20.40 40.26 -13.51
C MET A 1 -19.50 39.17 -14.06
N TRP A 2 -18.99 39.30 -15.30
CA TRP A 2 -18.08 38.31 -15.90
C TRP A 2 -16.72 38.18 -15.17
N GLN A 3 -16.25 39.26 -14.52
CA GLN A 3 -15.00 39.25 -13.77
C GLN A 3 -15.03 38.24 -12.60
N ALA A 4 -16.17 38.08 -11.93
CA ALA A 4 -16.34 37.15 -10.82
C ALA A 4 -16.35 35.69 -11.30
N LEU A 5 -16.91 35.43 -12.48
CA LEU A 5 -16.89 34.11 -13.12
C LEU A 5 -15.47 33.71 -13.53
N LEU A 6 -14.71 34.64 -14.12
CA LEU A 6 -13.32 34.41 -14.53
C LEU A 6 -12.40 34.18 -13.32
N SER A 7 -12.56 34.94 -12.24
CA SER A 7 -11.75 34.76 -11.04
C SER A 7 -12.07 33.47 -10.29
N ALA A 8 -13.35 33.07 -10.22
CA ALA A 8 -13.75 31.78 -9.63
C ALA A 8 -13.16 30.59 -10.41
N LEU A 9 -13.22 30.61 -11.75
CA LEU A 9 -12.63 29.57 -12.59
C LEU A 9 -11.11 29.48 -12.43
N LEU A 10 -10.43 30.63 -12.32
CA LEU A 10 -8.98 30.68 -12.12
C LEU A 10 -8.58 30.04 -10.78
N ILE A 11 -9.29 30.33 -9.69
CA ILE A 11 -9.01 29.77 -8.37
C ILE A 11 -9.21 28.24 -8.35
N ILE A 12 -10.30 27.76 -8.95
CA ILE A 12 -10.57 26.31 -9.05
C ILE A 12 -9.49 25.61 -9.88
N ALA A 13 -9.10 26.20 -11.02
CA ALA A 13 -8.06 25.67 -11.88
C ALA A 13 -6.72 25.54 -11.12
N VAL A 14 -6.31 26.57 -10.38
CA VAL A 14 -5.09 26.53 -9.56
C VAL A 14 -5.20 25.46 -8.47
N GLY A 15 -6.36 25.33 -7.80
CA GLY A 15 -6.60 24.29 -6.79
C GLY A 15 -6.45 22.87 -7.35
N VAL A 16 -7.04 22.60 -8.52
CA VAL A 16 -6.92 21.29 -9.18
C VAL A 16 -5.48 21.02 -9.59
N VAL A 17 -4.76 22.01 -10.11
CA VAL A 17 -3.34 21.86 -10.48
C VAL A 17 -2.50 21.52 -9.26
N LEU A 18 -2.62 22.29 -8.16
CA LEU A 18 -1.86 22.04 -6.93
C LEU A 18 -2.17 20.68 -6.32
N LEU A 19 -3.43 20.25 -6.34
CA LEU A 19 -3.85 18.94 -5.84
C LEU A 19 -3.33 17.80 -6.73
N SER A 20 -3.31 18.01 -8.05
CA SER A 20 -2.83 17.03 -9.03
C SER A 20 -1.31 16.85 -9.01
N VAL A 21 -0.55 17.91 -8.73
CA VAL A 21 0.93 17.84 -8.62
C VAL A 21 1.35 16.79 -7.58
N ARG A 22 0.67 16.71 -6.44
CA ARG A 22 0.94 15.70 -5.39
C ARG A 22 0.66 14.28 -5.87
N LEU A 23 -0.35 14.10 -6.71
CA LEU A 23 -0.78 12.81 -7.25
C LEU A 23 0.17 12.30 -8.35
N PHE A 24 0.64 13.19 -9.23
CA PHE A 24 1.54 12.82 -10.33
C PHE A 24 3.01 12.68 -9.90
N PHE A 25 3.50 13.44 -8.91
CA PHE A 25 4.90 13.36 -8.47
C PHE A 25 5.21 12.14 -7.58
N ARG A 26 4.22 11.59 -6.88
CA ARG A 26 4.40 10.34 -6.11
C ARG A 26 4.21 9.17 -7.07
N ARG A 27 5.28 8.86 -7.79
CA ARG A 27 5.42 7.76 -8.75
C ARG A 27 4.89 6.45 -8.15
N GLY A 28 3.77 5.99 -8.68
CA GLY A 28 3.17 4.68 -8.43
C GLY A 28 2.24 4.66 -7.23
N PHE A 29 0.98 4.30 -7.45
CA PHE A 29 0.23 3.61 -6.40
C PHE A 29 1.14 2.47 -5.93
N VAL A 30 1.48 2.46 -4.65
CA VAL A 30 2.00 1.23 -4.04
C VAL A 30 1.06 0.12 -4.48
N HIS A 31 1.60 -0.99 -5.01
CA HIS A 31 0.78 -2.16 -5.25
C HIS A 31 -0.01 -2.39 -3.96
N THR A 32 -1.33 -2.19 -4.00
CA THR A 32 -2.18 -2.28 -2.79
C THR A 32 -2.26 -3.72 -2.29
N HIS A 33 -1.75 -4.65 -3.10
CA HIS A 33 -1.44 -6.00 -2.70
C HIS A 33 -0.16 -6.04 -1.86
N ILE A 34 -0.31 -6.41 -0.59
CA ILE A 34 0.74 -6.42 0.43
C ILE A 34 1.95 -7.27 0.01
N ASP A 35 1.72 -8.33 -0.77
CA ASP A 35 2.73 -9.28 -1.24
C ASP A 35 3.64 -8.72 -2.35
N GLY A 36 3.11 -7.80 -3.17
CA GLY A 36 3.80 -7.28 -4.36
C GLY A 36 4.51 -5.93 -4.15
N ASN A 37 4.33 -5.30 -2.99
CA ASN A 37 4.84 -3.95 -2.76
C ASN A 37 6.25 -3.96 -2.17
N LYS A 38 7.26 -3.68 -3.02
CA LYS A 38 8.66 -3.52 -2.60
C LYS A 38 8.84 -2.52 -1.45
N ALA A 39 8.09 -1.43 -1.44
CA ALA A 39 8.17 -0.41 -0.40
C ALA A 39 7.60 -0.84 0.97
N LEU A 40 6.71 -1.84 1.01
CA LEU A 40 6.23 -2.45 2.27
C LEU A 40 7.19 -3.53 2.74
N ASN A 41 7.77 -4.29 1.80
CA ASN A 41 8.77 -5.30 2.08
C ASN A 41 10.06 -4.68 2.69
N GLU A 42 10.53 -3.55 2.17
CA GLU A 42 11.65 -2.78 2.76
C GLU A 42 11.40 -2.34 4.21
N LYS A 43 10.12 -2.24 4.62
CA LYS A 43 9.71 -1.92 6.00
C LYS A 43 9.47 -3.16 6.86
N GLY A 44 9.70 -4.36 6.32
CA GLY A 44 9.47 -5.64 7.00
C GLY A 44 7.98 -6.02 7.14
N ILE A 45 7.08 -5.36 6.40
CA ILE A 45 5.65 -5.64 6.46
C ILE A 45 5.32 -6.67 5.37
N HIS A 46 5.09 -7.91 5.80
CA HIS A 46 4.72 -9.05 4.95
C HIS A 46 3.30 -9.51 5.24
N CYS A 47 2.74 -10.35 4.37
CA CYS A 47 1.47 -11.02 4.65
C CYS A 47 1.59 -11.88 5.93
N ALA A 48 0.50 -11.98 6.68
CA ALA A 48 0.50 -12.62 8.01
C ALA A 48 1.08 -14.05 7.97
N VAL A 49 0.87 -14.78 6.87
CA VAL A 49 1.38 -16.14 6.66
C VAL A 49 2.91 -16.15 6.49
N SER A 50 3.47 -15.24 5.70
CA SER A 50 4.92 -15.16 5.47
C SER A 50 5.65 -14.65 6.72
N PHE A 51 5.07 -13.68 7.42
CA PHE A 51 5.62 -13.18 8.68
C PHE A 51 5.62 -14.28 9.76
N ASP A 52 4.53 -15.04 9.87
CA ASP A 52 4.42 -16.17 10.79
C ASP A 52 5.42 -17.31 10.43
N ARG A 53 5.72 -17.49 9.14
CA ARG A 53 6.76 -18.42 8.66
C ARG A 53 8.18 -17.94 8.99
N GLU A 54 8.46 -16.65 8.85
CA GLU A 54 9.77 -16.05 9.16
C GLU A 54 10.03 -15.99 10.67
N LEU A 55 8.98 -15.73 11.47
CA LEU A 55 9.06 -15.76 12.93
C LEU A 55 9.13 -17.17 13.50
N ARG A 56 8.64 -18.19 12.78
CA ARG A 56 8.94 -19.60 13.08
C ARG A 56 10.43 -19.85 12.82
N GLN A 57 11.26 -19.45 13.77
CA GLN A 57 12.67 -19.84 13.80
C GLN A 57 12.77 -21.38 13.82
N PRO A 58 13.78 -21.97 13.16
CA PRO A 58 14.03 -23.41 13.23
C PRO A 58 14.44 -23.78 14.66
N ASN A 59 13.44 -24.08 15.50
CA ASN A 59 13.66 -24.53 16.87
C ASN A 59 13.90 -26.04 16.87
N LYS A 60 15.05 -26.46 17.40
CA LYS A 60 15.43 -27.88 17.53
C LYS A 60 14.46 -28.69 18.41
N HIS A 61 13.65 -28.01 19.20
CA HIS A 61 12.62 -28.58 20.08
C HIS A 61 11.19 -28.27 19.59
N ALA A 62 11.02 -27.83 18.35
CA ALA A 62 9.69 -27.57 17.80
C ALA A 62 8.83 -28.83 17.85
N VAL A 63 7.67 -28.72 18.50
CA VAL A 63 6.63 -29.76 18.47
C VAL A 63 6.05 -29.79 17.07
N GLN A 64 5.97 -30.98 16.46
CA GLN A 64 5.35 -31.13 15.15
C GLN A 64 3.86 -30.77 15.24
N GLU A 65 3.51 -29.57 14.76
CA GLU A 65 2.12 -29.20 14.55
C GLU A 65 1.54 -30.06 13.41
N LYS A 66 0.38 -30.67 13.62
CA LYS A 66 -0.35 -31.31 12.52
C LYS A 66 -0.73 -30.21 11.55
N SER A 67 -0.11 -30.17 10.37
CA SER A 67 -0.45 -29.24 9.31
C SER A 67 -1.92 -29.46 8.94
N VAL A 68 -2.82 -28.64 9.47
CA VAL A 68 -4.18 -28.54 8.95
C VAL A 68 -4.02 -28.02 7.53
N SER A 69 -4.16 -28.95 6.59
CA SER A 69 -4.21 -28.67 5.16
C SER A 69 -5.17 -27.51 4.95
N GLN A 70 -4.61 -26.40 4.48
CA GLN A 70 -5.23 -25.34 3.69
C GLN A 70 -6.64 -25.74 3.26
N ARG A 71 -7.62 -25.38 4.10
CA ARG A 71 -9.03 -25.61 3.81
C ARG A 71 -9.56 -24.30 3.24
N ASN A 72 -9.82 -24.37 1.95
CA ASN A 72 -10.77 -23.61 1.14
C ASN A 72 -10.21 -22.44 0.33
N GLU A 73 -10.25 -22.69 -0.98
CA GLU A 73 -10.60 -21.76 -2.07
C GLU A 73 -11.72 -20.79 -1.69
#